data_AF-A0A377DPU4-F1
#
_entry.id   AF-A0A377DPU4-F1
#
_cell.length_a   1.000
_cell.length_b   1.000
_cell.length_c   1.000
_cell.angle_alpha   90.00
_cell.angle_beta   90.00
_cell.angle_gamma   90.00
#
_symmetry.space_group_name_H-M   'P 1'
#
loop_
_entity.id
_entity.type
_entity.pdbx_description
1 polymer ?
#
loop_
_entity_poly.entity_id
_entity_poly.type
_entity_poly.pdbx_seq_one_letter_code
_entity_poly.pdbx_strand_id
1 'polypeptide(L)'
;MPQGTLIEQIRCGGAGLGGFLTPTGVGTVVEEGKQTLTLDGKTWLLERPLRADLALIRAHRCDTLGNLTYQLSARNFNPLIALAADITLVEPDELVETGELQPDHIVTPGAVIDHIIVSQESK
;
A
#
# COMPACT_ATOMS: atom_id res chain seq x y z
N MET A 1 15.34 3.79 -6.66
CA MET A 1 14.92 2.82 -5.64
C MET A 1 14.27 1.62 -6.31
N PRO A 2 14.69 0.37 -6.03
CA PRO A 2 14.08 -0.82 -6.61
C PRO A 2 12.58 -0.95 -6.25
N GLN A 3 11.74 -1.39 -7.19
CA GLN A 3 10.29 -1.44 -6.99
C GLN A 3 9.86 -2.38 -5.85
N GLY A 4 10.49 -3.55 -5.72
CA GLY A 4 10.22 -4.49 -4.62
C GLY A 4 10.57 -3.89 -3.26
N THR A 5 11.67 -3.15 -3.18
CA THR A 5 12.06 -2.40 -1.98
C THR A 5 11.02 -1.35 -1.63
N LEU A 6 10.59 -0.53 -2.59
CA LEU A 6 9.57 0.51 -2.37
C LEU A 6 8.27 -0.09 -1.79
N ILE A 7 7.78 -1.17 -2.40
CA ILE A 7 6.57 -1.87 -1.96
C ILE A 7 6.70 -2.34 -0.51
N GLU A 8 7.84 -2.95 -0.17
CA GLU A 8 8.06 -3.49 1.16
C GLU A 8 8.28 -2.39 2.21
N GLN A 9 8.86 -1.25 1.84
CA GLN A 9 8.95 -0.08 2.72
C GLN A 9 7.56 0.47 3.07
N ILE A 10 6.67 0.60 2.08
CA ILE A 10 5.27 1.01 2.31
C ILE A 10 4.56 -0.02 3.20
N ARG A 11 4.71 -1.32 2.90
CA ARG A 11 4.12 -2.40 3.70
C ARG A 11 4.60 -2.35 5.16
N CYS A 12 5.90 -2.16 5.39
CA CYS A 12 6.45 -1.98 6.74
C CYS A 12 5.86 -0.75 7.43
N GLY A 13 5.69 0.36 6.72
CA GLY A 13 5.08 1.58 7.24
C GLY A 13 3.62 1.39 7.68
N GLY A 14 2.84 0.61 6.92
CA GLY A 14 1.46 0.27 7.29
C GLY A 14 1.32 -0.81 8.36
N ALA A 15 2.31 -1.70 8.47
CA ALA A 15 2.32 -2.77 9.48
C ALA A 15 3.00 -2.38 10.81
N GLY A 16 3.55 -1.17 10.92
CA GLY A 16 4.28 -0.72 12.11
C GLY A 16 5.64 -1.38 12.32
N LEU A 17 6.29 -1.87 11.24
CA LEU A 17 7.62 -2.48 11.30
C LEU A 17 8.72 -1.41 11.16
N GLY A 18 9.76 -1.50 11.99
CA GLY A 18 10.87 -0.53 12.00
C GLY A 18 11.85 -0.61 10.82
N GLY A 19 11.73 -1.65 9.98
CA GLY A 19 12.55 -1.88 8.79
C GLY A 19 12.61 -3.35 8.40
N PHE A 20 13.30 -3.65 7.30
CA PHE A 20 13.51 -5.02 6.81
C PHE A 20 14.87 -5.17 6.13
N LEU A 21 15.33 -6.41 6.00
CA LEU A 21 16.58 -6.76 5.32
C LEU A 21 16.27 -7.25 3.90
N THR A 22 16.96 -6.71 2.90
CA THR A 22 16.79 -7.10 1.50
C THR A 22 18.14 -7.26 0.79
N PRO A 23 18.32 -8.25 -0.10
CA PRO A 23 19.54 -8.37 -0.88
C PRO A 23 19.53 -7.43 -2.10
N THR A 24 18.38 -6.84 -2.41
CA THR A 24 18.20 -6.00 -3.60
C THR A 24 18.97 -4.69 -3.45
N GLY A 25 19.97 -4.49 -4.30
CA GLY A 25 20.78 -3.26 -4.33
C GLY A 25 22.15 -3.37 -3.66
N VAL A 26 22.46 -4.49 -3.00
CA VAL A 26 23.82 -4.76 -2.48
C VAL A 26 24.85 -4.69 -3.61
N GLY A 27 25.95 -3.99 -3.39
CA GLY A 27 27.03 -3.76 -4.34
C GLY A 27 26.72 -2.74 -5.43
N THR A 28 25.63 -1.97 -5.30
CA THR A 28 25.20 -0.98 -6.29
C THR A 28 25.06 0.41 -5.67
N VAL A 29 24.80 1.42 -6.50
CA VAL A 29 24.48 2.79 -6.04
C VAL A 29 23.28 2.87 -5.09
N VAL A 30 22.42 1.84 -5.04
CA VAL A 30 21.29 1.79 -4.08
C VAL A 30 21.75 1.59 -2.64
N GLU A 31 22.92 0.97 -2.43
CA GLU A 31 23.50 0.73 -1.10
C GLU A 31 24.07 2.01 -0.46
N GLU A 32 24.37 3.04 -1.26
CA GLU A 32 25.06 4.24 -0.80
C GLU A 32 24.31 4.92 0.37
N GLY A 33 25.02 5.10 1.48
CA GLY A 33 24.48 5.72 2.70
C GLY A 33 23.52 4.83 3.51
N LYS A 34 23.31 3.56 3.12
CA LYS A 34 22.45 2.62 3.85
C LYS A 34 23.26 1.72 4.77
N GLN A 35 22.63 1.29 5.86
CA GLN A 35 23.23 0.31 6.76
C GLN A 35 23.14 -1.09 6.13
N THR A 36 24.19 -1.89 6.28
CA THR A 36 24.21 -3.29 5.89
C THR A 36 24.34 -4.21 7.09
N LEU A 37 23.87 -5.45 6.93
CA LEU A 37 24.01 -6.50 7.91
C LEU A 37 24.36 -7.82 7.23
N THR A 38 25.32 -8.55 7.78
CA THR A 38 25.67 -9.89 7.31
C THR A 38 25.06 -10.94 8.23
N LEU A 39 24.18 -11.77 7.68
CA LEU A 39 23.57 -12.90 8.37
C LEU A 39 23.78 -14.16 7.52
N ASP A 40 24.19 -15.25 8.16
CA ASP A 40 24.44 -16.54 7.51
C ASP A 40 25.36 -16.46 6.28
N GLY A 41 26.39 -15.61 6.37
CA GLY A 41 27.37 -15.40 5.29
C GLY A 41 26.87 -14.57 4.11
N LYS A 42 25.66 -14.00 4.17
CA LYS A 42 25.10 -13.14 3.13
C LYS A 42 24.88 -11.71 3.64
N THR A 43 25.29 -10.73 2.84
CA THR A 43 25.06 -9.30 3.11
C THR A 43 23.67 -8.87 2.66
N TRP A 44 23.02 -8.06 3.48
CA TRP A 44 21.69 -7.48 3.23
C TRP A 44 21.72 -5.98 3.49
N LEU A 45 20.89 -5.22 2.78
CA LEU A 45 20.61 -3.82 3.06
C LEU A 45 19.48 -3.72 4.08
N LEU A 46 19.63 -2.87 5.09
CA LEU A 46 18.56 -2.47 5.99
C LEU A 46 17.77 -1.31 5.36
N GLU A 47 16.52 -1.57 5.02
CA GLU A 47 15.59 -0.59 4.48
C GLU A 47 14.57 -0.16 5.55
N ARG A 48 14.21 1.13 5.55
CA ARG A 48 13.32 1.74 6.55
C ARG A 48 11.88 1.86 6.05
N PRO A 49 10.86 1.82 6.92
CA PRO A 49 9.47 1.99 6.51
C PRO A 49 9.23 3.34 5.83
N LEU A 50 8.23 3.38 4.94
CA LEU A 50 7.71 4.60 4.35
C LEU A 50 6.25 4.79 4.76
N ARG A 51 5.93 5.98 5.24
CA ARG A 51 4.56 6.46 5.50
C ARG A 51 4.35 7.81 4.82
N ALA A 52 3.09 8.18 4.65
CA ALA A 52 2.69 9.48 4.12
C ALA A 52 1.56 10.10 4.94
N ASP A 53 1.39 11.42 4.86
CA ASP A 53 0.27 12.09 5.52
C ASP A 53 -1.06 11.74 4.82
N LEU A 54 -1.03 11.49 3.50
CA LEU A 54 -2.20 11.24 2.67
C LEU A 54 -1.96 10.12 1.66
N ALA A 55 -2.93 9.22 1.49
CA ALA A 55 -3.01 8.27 0.38
C ALA A 55 -4.20 8.57 -0.53
N LEU A 56 -3.93 8.65 -1.84
CA LEU A 56 -4.95 8.74 -2.88
C LEU A 56 -5.10 7.36 -3.53
N ILE A 57 -6.26 6.76 -3.36
CA ILE A 57 -6.52 5.37 -3.73
C ILE A 57 -7.60 5.34 -4.81
N ARG A 58 -7.37 4.56 -5.87
CA ARG A 58 -8.41 4.21 -6.83
C ARG A 58 -8.87 2.78 -6.59
N ALA A 59 -10.18 2.57 -6.50
CA ALA A 59 -10.79 1.25 -6.30
C ALA A 59 -11.79 0.94 -7.42
N HIS A 60 -12.05 -0.34 -7.66
CA HIS A 60 -13.06 -0.74 -8.64
C HIS A 60 -14.47 -0.63 -8.03
N ARG A 61 -14.70 -1.28 -6.89
CA ARG A 61 -15.94 -1.12 -6.11
C ARG A 61 -15.61 -0.78 -4.68
N CYS A 62 -16.40 0.10 -4.08
CA CYS A 62 -16.35 0.47 -2.67
C CYS A 62 -17.75 0.37 -2.08
N ASP A 63 -17.92 -0.21 -0.89
CA ASP A 63 -19.18 -0.07 -0.15
C ASP A 63 -19.20 1.19 0.71
N THR A 64 -20.37 1.53 1.28
CA THR A 64 -20.54 2.70 2.15
C THR A 64 -19.74 2.66 3.46
N LEU A 65 -19.17 1.51 3.84
CA LEU A 65 -18.23 1.37 4.97
C LEU A 65 -16.76 1.50 4.56
N GLY A 66 -16.46 1.63 3.26
CA GLY A 66 -15.10 1.77 2.75
C GLY A 66 -14.43 0.44 2.36
N ASN A 67 -15.15 -0.68 2.34
CA ASN A 67 -14.55 -1.94 1.89
C ASN A 67 -14.27 -1.89 0.38
N LEU A 68 -13.05 -2.21 -0.03
CA LEU A 68 -12.60 -2.03 -1.40
C LEU A 68 -12.34 -3.35 -2.12
N THR A 69 -12.74 -3.38 -3.38
CA THR A 69 -12.29 -4.35 -4.38
C THR A 69 -11.52 -3.65 -5.50
N TYR A 70 -10.68 -4.40 -6.22
CA TYR A 70 -9.84 -3.87 -7.30
C TYR A 70 -9.93 -4.76 -8.53
N GLN A 71 -9.76 -4.18 -9.71
CA GLN A 71 -9.80 -4.92 -10.97
C GLN A 71 -8.39 -5.09 -11.56
N LEU A 72 -7.97 -6.33 -11.79
CA LEU A 72 -6.74 -6.69 -12.50
C LEU A 72 -5.50 -5.91 -12.01
N SER A 73 -4.78 -5.27 -12.93
CA SER A 73 -3.55 -4.52 -12.69
C SER A 73 -3.76 -3.18 -11.98
N ALA A 74 -5.00 -2.67 -11.90
CA ALA A 74 -5.32 -1.46 -11.14
C ALA A 74 -5.17 -1.68 -9.62
N ARG A 75 -5.06 -2.94 -9.17
CA ARG A 75 -4.79 -3.26 -7.76
C ARG A 75 -3.41 -2.79 -7.28
N ASN A 76 -2.39 -2.80 -8.14
CA ASN A 76 -0.98 -2.47 -7.85
C ASN A 76 -0.59 -2.06 -6.40
N PHE A 77 -0.38 -0.78 -6.12
CA PHE A 77 0.03 -0.20 -4.85
C PHE A 77 -1.16 0.22 -3.98
N ASN A 78 -2.37 0.29 -4.55
CA ASN A 78 -3.56 0.84 -3.90
C ASN A 78 -3.85 0.24 -2.50
N PRO A 79 -3.86 -1.10 -2.29
CA PRO A 79 -4.03 -1.67 -0.96
C PRO A 79 -2.89 -1.32 -0.01
N LEU A 80 -1.65 -1.22 -0.49
CA LEU A 80 -0.49 -0.99 0.38
C LEU A 80 -0.46 0.44 0.91
N ILE A 81 -0.73 1.41 0.05
CA ILE A 81 -0.75 2.82 0.46
C ILE A 81 -1.93 3.11 1.40
N ALA A 82 -3.04 2.36 1.29
CA ALA A 82 -4.18 2.48 2.20
C ALA A 82 -3.82 2.16 3.65
N LEU A 83 -2.84 1.28 3.89
CA LEU A 83 -2.40 0.97 5.25
C LEU A 83 -1.28 1.92 5.74
N ALA A 84 -0.60 2.61 4.84
CA ALA A 84 0.65 3.33 5.13
C ALA A 84 0.49 4.86 5.19
N ALA A 85 -0.74 5.37 5.20
CA ALA A 85 -1.01 6.79 5.35
C ALA A 85 -1.75 7.11 6.65
N ASP A 86 -1.70 8.39 7.04
CA ASP A 86 -2.44 8.91 8.19
C ASP A 86 -3.89 9.25 7.82
N ILE A 87 -4.12 9.72 6.58
CA ILE A 87 -5.44 9.92 5.99
C ILE A 87 -5.52 9.22 4.63
N THR A 88 -6.65 8.61 4.32
CA THR A 88 -6.91 7.88 3.09
C THR A 88 -8.15 8.41 2.38
N LEU A 89 -7.97 8.75 1.09
CA LEU A 89 -9.06 9.17 0.20
C LEU A 89 -9.20 8.11 -0.88
N VAL A 90 -10.39 7.53 -1.03
CA VAL A 90 -10.69 6.59 -2.10
C VAL A 90 -11.63 7.20 -3.13
N GLU A 91 -11.26 7.07 -4.40
CA GLU A 91 -12.11 7.32 -5.56
C GLU A 91 -12.49 5.97 -6.19
N PRO A 92 -13.70 5.44 -5.91
CA PRO A 92 -14.15 4.20 -6.50
C PRO A 92 -14.76 4.41 -7.90
N ASP A 93 -14.58 3.44 -8.79
CA ASP A 93 -15.30 3.42 -10.08
C ASP A 93 -16.82 3.18 -9.84
N GLU A 94 -17.18 2.38 -8.83
CA GLU A 94 -18.56 2.10 -8.42
C GLU A 94 -18.71 2.15 -6.88
N LEU A 95 -19.64 2.96 -6.38
CA LEU A 95 -20.06 2.97 -4.97
C LEU A 95 -21.33 2.14 -4.80
N VAL A 96 -21.33 1.19 -3.88
CA VAL A 96 -22.43 0.25 -3.61
C VAL A 96 -22.86 0.29 -2.14
N GLU A 97 -24.02 -0.30 -1.82
CA GLU A 97 -24.46 -0.39 -0.43
C GLU A 97 -23.70 -1.48 0.35
N THR A 98 -23.59 -1.27 1.66
CA THR A 98 -22.98 -2.26 2.56
C THR A 98 -23.75 -3.59 2.50
N GLY A 99 -23.01 -4.68 2.28
CA GLY A 99 -23.57 -6.02 2.09
C GLY A 99 -23.66 -6.46 0.62
N GLU A 100 -23.47 -5.56 -0.34
CA GLU A 100 -23.39 -5.93 -1.76
C GLU A 100 -22.04 -6.55 -2.16
N LEU A 101 -20.97 -6.23 -1.42
CA LEU A 101 -19.67 -6.85 -1.60
C LEU A 101 -19.62 -8.21 -0.88
N GLN A 102 -19.28 -9.25 -1.63
CA GLN A 102 -18.95 -10.57 -1.07
C GLN A 102 -17.77 -10.42 -0.09
N PRO A 103 -17.90 -10.82 1.19
CA PRO A 103 -16.84 -10.64 2.18
C PRO A 103 -15.49 -11.22 1.75
N ASP A 104 -15.48 -12.40 1.12
CA ASP A 104 -14.26 -13.07 0.64
C ASP A 104 -13.58 -12.37 -0.53
N HIS A 105 -14.24 -11.39 -1.16
CA HIS A 105 -13.68 -10.60 -2.26
C HIS A 105 -13.16 -9.23 -1.81
N ILE A 106 -13.39 -8.83 -0.56
CA ILE A 106 -12.86 -7.58 0.00
C ILE A 106 -11.33 -7.69 0.10
N VAL A 107 -10.63 -6.75 -0.51
CA VAL A 107 -9.16 -6.70 -0.51
C VAL A 107 -8.63 -5.74 0.55
N THR A 108 -9.21 -4.53 0.59
CA THR A 108 -8.87 -3.53 1.61
C THR A 108 -10.09 -3.36 2.51
N PRO A 109 -9.98 -3.66 3.82
CA PRO A 109 -11.09 -3.48 4.73
C PRO A 109 -11.36 -1.98 4.94
N GLY A 110 -12.62 -1.61 5.07
CA GLY A 110 -13.02 -0.21 5.27
C GLY A 110 -12.50 0.45 6.54
N ALA A 111 -12.03 -0.34 7.50
CA ALA A 111 -11.43 0.15 8.75
C ALA A 111 -10.20 1.05 8.55
N VAL A 112 -9.53 0.98 7.39
CA VAL A 112 -8.38 1.83 7.05
C VAL A 112 -8.73 2.90 6.01
N ILE A 113 -10.02 3.12 5.73
CA ILE A 113 -10.51 4.10 4.76
C ILE A 113 -11.23 5.23 5.50
N ASP A 114 -10.74 6.46 5.35
CA ASP A 114 -11.27 7.64 6.04
C ASP A 114 -12.37 8.34 5.24
N HIS A 115 -12.17 8.48 3.93
CA HIS A 115 -13.08 9.22 3.07
C HIS A 115 -13.28 8.56 1.71
N ILE A 116 -14.55 8.49 1.29
CA ILE A 116 -14.98 8.02 -0.03
C ILE A 116 -15.41 9.24 -0.85
N ILE A 117 -14.82 9.42 -2.03
CA ILE A 117 -15.14 10.52 -2.93
C ILE A 117 -16.34 10.11 -3.79
N VAL A 118 -17.45 10.83 -3.63
CA VAL A 118 -18.63 10.75 -4.50
C VAL A 118 -18.53 11.81 -5.59
N SER A 119 -17.87 11.49 -6.69
CA SER A 119 -17.80 12.39 -7.85
C SER A 119 -19.06 12.25 -8.70
N GLN A 120 -19.60 13.38 -9.17
CA GLN A 120 -20.50 13.40 -10.33
C GLN A 120 -19.60 13.34 -11.55
N GLU A 121 -19.69 12.27 -12.36
CA GLU A 121 -18.79 11.99 -13.49
C GLU A 121 -18.25 13.24 -14.20
N SER A 122 -16.92 13.34 -14.31
CA SER A 122 -16.32 14.09 -15.42
C SER A 122 -16.29 13.15 -16.62
N LYS A 123 -17.29 13.26 -17.49
CA LYS A 123 -17.29 12.63 -18.82
C LYS A 123 -16.07 13.02 -19.64
#